data_AF-A0A6L7CU45-F1
#
_entry.id   AF-A0A6L7CU45-F1
#
_cell.length_a   1.000
_cell.length_b   1.000
_cell.length_c   1.000
_cell.angle_alpha   90.00
_cell.angle_beta   90.00
_cell.angle_gamma   90.00
#
_symmetry.space_group_name_H-M   'P 1'
#
loop_
_entity.id
_entity.type
_entity.pdbx_description
1 polymer ?
#
loop_
_entity_poly.entity_id
_entity_poly.type
_entity_poly.pdbx_seq_one_letter_code
_entity_poly.pdbx_strand_id
1 'polypeptide(L)'
;MNFHLIAWLQWHDIIHQHLGENETLFNYRGDNPFYQALNKELHIKRRAVIQAVNEKQNIAAAVASMIGLGIGLTPSADDYLTGLALILFIPGHPSEKYKEEFYLGMQRGRNNTTLLSAITLEAALQQRCRENIHRFIHNIIYDIPGNATQAIEKIKHIGSSSGCDMLYGM
;
A
#
# COMPACT_ATOMS: atom_id res chain seq x y z
N MET A 1 -11.01 9.41 17.40
CA MET A 1 -11.36 8.09 16.81
C MET A 1 -10.62 7.03 17.57
N ASN A 2 -11.29 5.94 17.97
CA ASN A 2 -10.61 4.85 18.67
C ASN A 2 -10.25 3.75 17.65
N PHE A 3 -9.00 3.77 17.17
CA PHE A 3 -8.50 2.82 16.18
C PHE A 3 -8.60 1.35 16.65
N HIS A 4 -8.69 1.10 17.95
CA HIS A 4 -8.85 -0.26 18.49
C HIS A 4 -10.25 -0.85 18.27
N LEU A 5 -11.24 -0.03 17.90
CA LEU A 5 -12.61 -0.50 17.63
C LEU A 5 -12.85 -0.85 16.16
N ILE A 6 -11.94 -0.48 15.26
CA ILE A 6 -12.04 -0.83 13.85
C ILE A 6 -11.69 -2.32 13.70
N ALA A 7 -12.54 -3.07 12.97
CA ALA A 7 -12.35 -4.48 12.70
C ALA A 7 -11.25 -4.73 11.64
N TRP A 8 -10.00 -4.37 11.95
CA TRP A 8 -8.87 -4.42 11.00
C TRP A 8 -8.69 -5.78 10.33
N LEU A 9 -8.84 -6.87 11.09
CA LEU A 9 -8.73 -8.23 10.55
C LEU A 9 -9.86 -8.53 9.57
N GLN A 10 -11.09 -8.09 9.85
CA GLN A 10 -12.21 -8.25 8.94
C GLN A 10 -11.99 -7.48 7.64
N TRP A 11 -11.53 -6.23 7.71
CA TRP A 11 -11.23 -5.42 6.53
C TRP A 11 -10.06 -5.98 5.71
N HIS A 12 -9.02 -6.48 6.38
CA HIS A 12 -7.95 -7.23 5.74
C HIS A 12 -8.49 -8.44 4.96
N ASP A 13 -9.30 -9.28 5.60
CA ASP A 13 -9.88 -10.46 4.98
C ASP A 13 -10.78 -10.08 3.79
N ILE A 14 -11.63 -9.06 3.94
CA ILE A 14 -12.49 -8.56 2.86
C ILE A 14 -11.64 -8.12 1.67
N ILE A 15 -10.60 -7.32 1.88
CA ILE A 15 -9.74 -6.85 0.79
C ILE A 15 -9.05 -8.05 0.10
N HIS A 16 -8.39 -8.90 0.88
CA HIS A 16 -7.60 -10.00 0.31
C HIS A 16 -8.45 -11.07 -0.38
N GLN A 17 -9.71 -11.28 0.03
CA GLN A 17 -10.63 -12.16 -0.68
C GLN A 17 -11.01 -11.66 -2.08
N HIS A 18 -10.92 -10.35 -2.33
CA HIS A 18 -11.22 -9.76 -3.64
C HIS A 18 -9.98 -9.61 -4.55
N LEU A 19 -8.78 -9.92 -4.03
CA LEU A 19 -7.54 -9.88 -4.79
C LEU A 19 -7.21 -11.28 -5.31
N GLY A 20 -7.56 -11.52 -6.57
CA GLY A 20 -7.32 -12.77 -7.27
C GLY A 20 -5.84 -13.03 -7.57
N GLU A 21 -5.58 -14.23 -8.09
CA GLU A 21 -4.24 -14.60 -8.56
C GLU A 21 -3.82 -13.69 -9.72
N ASN A 22 -2.57 -13.23 -9.69
CA ASN A 22 -1.97 -12.37 -10.72
C ASN A 22 -2.63 -10.99 -10.93
N GLU A 23 -3.66 -10.60 -10.16
CA GLU A 23 -4.22 -9.23 -10.18
C GLU A 23 -3.28 -8.21 -9.52
N THR A 24 -2.41 -8.71 -8.65
CA THR A 24 -1.29 -7.97 -8.04
C THR A 24 -0.03 -8.81 -8.21
N LEU A 25 1.12 -8.15 -8.39
CA LEU A 25 2.41 -8.84 -8.43
C LEU A 25 2.76 -9.52 -7.10
N PHE A 26 2.13 -9.14 -5.98
CA PHE A 26 2.26 -9.83 -4.70
C PHE A 26 1.58 -11.22 -4.68
N ASN A 27 0.58 -11.45 -5.53
CA ASN A 27 -0.13 -12.73 -5.69
C ASN A 27 0.22 -13.44 -7.01
N TYR A 28 1.37 -13.12 -7.61
CA TYR A 28 1.80 -13.76 -8.85
C TYR A 28 2.01 -15.26 -8.66
N ARG A 29 1.35 -16.07 -9.48
CA ARG A 29 1.42 -17.54 -9.51
C ARG A 29 1.72 -18.11 -10.90
N GLY A 30 2.00 -17.25 -11.87
CA GLY A 30 2.41 -17.69 -13.21
C GLY A 30 3.82 -18.29 -13.24
N ASP A 31 4.21 -18.73 -14.43
CA ASP A 31 5.46 -19.45 -14.71
C ASP A 31 6.61 -18.55 -15.19
N ASN A 32 6.39 -17.24 -15.34
CA ASN A 32 7.42 -16.32 -15.79
C ASN A 32 8.49 -16.12 -14.68
N PRO A 33 9.77 -16.51 -14.90
CA PRO A 33 10.81 -16.45 -13.87
C PRO A 33 11.10 -15.03 -13.37
N PHE A 34 10.97 -14.03 -14.24
CA PHE A 34 11.18 -12.62 -13.87
C PHE A 34 10.12 -12.17 -12.85
N TYR A 35 8.84 -12.47 -13.11
CA TYR A 35 7.77 -12.11 -12.18
C TYR A 35 7.80 -12.93 -10.89
N GLN A 36 8.26 -14.17 -10.93
CA GLN A 36 8.50 -14.97 -9.71
C GLN A 36 9.60 -14.35 -8.84
N ALA A 37 10.72 -13.93 -9.44
CA ALA A 37 11.79 -13.24 -8.71
C ALA A 37 11.33 -11.90 -8.13
N LEU A 38 10.56 -11.13 -8.91
CA LEU A 38 10.00 -9.86 -8.47
C LEU A 38 9.00 -10.03 -7.31
N ASN A 39 8.09 -11.01 -7.42
CA ASN A 39 7.17 -11.39 -6.34
C ASN A 39 7.92 -11.73 -5.04
N LYS A 40 8.98 -12.54 -5.14
CA LYS A 40 9.82 -12.90 -3.99
C LYS A 40 10.45 -11.67 -3.35
N GLU A 41 11.03 -10.77 -4.15
CA GLU A 41 11.68 -9.56 -3.63
C GLU A 41 10.66 -8.60 -2.99
N LEU A 42 9.48 -8.42 -3.61
CA LEU A 42 8.37 -7.65 -3.04
C LEU A 42 8.02 -8.14 -1.63
N HIS A 43 7.89 -9.46 -1.45
CA HIS A 43 7.61 -10.05 -0.14
C HIS A 43 8.75 -9.88 0.87
N ILE A 44 10.01 -9.96 0.43
CA ILE A 44 11.18 -9.72 1.28
C ILE A 44 11.16 -8.28 1.79
N LYS A 45 11.01 -7.30 0.90
CA LYS A 45 11.03 -5.88 1.28
C LYS A 45 9.81 -5.48 2.10
N ARG A 46 8.63 -6.01 1.76
CA ARG A 46 7.40 -5.84 2.56
C ARG A 46 7.61 -6.25 4.02
N ARG A 47 8.18 -7.44 4.24
CA ARG A 47 8.48 -7.91 5.61
C ARG A 47 9.47 -6.99 6.32
N ALA A 48 10.49 -6.50 5.61
CA ALA A 48 11.46 -5.57 6.18
C ALA A 48 10.81 -4.25 6.62
N VAL A 49 9.86 -3.69 5.85
CA VAL A 49 9.11 -2.49 6.25
C VAL A 49 8.24 -2.75 7.47
N ILE A 50 7.48 -3.86 7.50
CA ILE A 50 6.64 -4.21 8.65
C ILE A 50 7.50 -4.39 9.91
N GLN A 51 8.63 -5.09 9.79
CA GLN A 51 9.56 -5.30 10.89
C GLN A 51 10.14 -3.96 11.38
N ALA A 52 10.58 -3.09 10.48
CA ALA A 52 11.12 -1.78 10.83
C ALA A 52 10.11 -0.90 11.59
N VAL A 53 8.83 -0.94 11.20
CA VAL A 53 7.75 -0.21 11.90
C VAL A 53 7.50 -0.81 13.29
N ASN A 54 7.48 -2.14 13.41
CA ASN A 54 7.28 -2.83 14.69
C ASN A 54 8.43 -2.59 15.68
N GLU A 55 9.67 -2.67 15.18
CA GLU A 55 10.89 -2.44 15.97
C GLU A 55 11.20 -0.95 16.15
N LYS A 56 10.48 -0.07 15.44
CA LYS A 56 10.60 1.39 15.52
C LYS A 56 12.00 1.90 15.12
N GLN A 57 12.66 1.19 14.21
CA GLN A 57 14.02 1.48 13.77
C GLN A 57 14.18 1.20 12.27
N ASN A 58 15.09 1.93 11.61
CA ASN A 58 15.44 1.72 10.20
C ASN A 58 14.26 1.86 9.20
N ILE A 59 13.18 2.53 9.57
CA ILE A 59 11.97 2.67 8.74
C ILE A 59 12.29 3.34 7.41
N ALA A 60 12.96 4.51 7.41
CA ALA A 60 13.34 5.18 6.16
C ALA A 60 14.21 4.31 5.25
N ALA A 61 15.10 3.48 5.80
CA ALA A 61 15.94 2.59 4.99
C ALA A 61 15.12 1.45 4.37
N ALA A 62 14.22 0.84 5.14
CA ALA A 62 13.32 -0.20 4.64
C ALA A 62 12.39 0.33 3.54
N VAL A 63 11.78 1.51 3.75
CA VAL A 63 10.93 2.17 2.75
C VAL A 63 11.74 2.50 1.49
N ALA A 64 12.93 3.10 1.61
CA ALA A 64 13.78 3.41 0.46
C ALA A 64 14.12 2.17 -0.39
N SER A 65 14.27 1.00 0.24
CA SER A 65 14.56 -0.26 -0.45
C SER A 65 13.39 -0.84 -1.24
N MET A 66 12.17 -0.33 -1.02
CA MET A 66 10.98 -0.67 -1.79
C MET A 66 10.75 0.28 -2.97
N ILE A 67 11.20 1.54 -2.88
CA ILE A 67 10.90 2.55 -3.90
C ILE A 67 11.42 2.11 -5.26
N GLY A 68 10.52 2.08 -6.25
CA GLY A 68 10.81 1.70 -7.62
C GLY A 68 10.77 0.19 -7.89
N LEU A 69 10.55 -0.66 -6.87
CA LEU A 69 10.51 -2.10 -7.05
C LEU A 69 9.19 -2.53 -7.71
N GLY A 70 9.26 -2.87 -8.99
CA GLY A 70 8.09 -3.23 -9.79
C GLY A 70 8.29 -2.89 -11.26
N ILE A 71 7.22 -2.94 -12.03
CA ILE A 71 7.21 -2.56 -13.45
C ILE A 71 6.18 -1.47 -13.71
N GLY A 72 6.31 -0.78 -14.85
CA GLY A 72 5.32 0.19 -15.33
C GLY A 72 5.49 1.60 -14.77
N LEU A 73 4.46 2.44 -14.98
CA LEU A 73 4.48 3.84 -14.57
C LEU A 73 4.32 4.02 -13.06
N THR A 74 3.68 3.08 -12.37
CA THR A 74 3.60 3.02 -10.91
C THR A 74 4.07 1.62 -10.49
N PRO A 75 5.34 1.47 -10.05
CA PRO A 75 5.86 0.19 -9.59
C PRO A 75 5.02 -0.38 -8.44
N SER A 76 4.78 -1.70 -8.44
CA SER A 76 3.91 -2.36 -7.44
C SER A 76 4.29 -2.08 -5.98
N ALA A 77 5.58 -1.98 -5.66
CA ALA A 77 6.00 -1.63 -4.31
C ALA A 77 5.61 -0.20 -3.91
N ASP A 78 5.59 0.74 -4.85
CA ASP A 78 5.19 2.12 -4.58
C ASP A 78 3.67 2.22 -4.40
N ASP A 79 2.90 1.48 -5.20
CA ASP A 79 1.45 1.38 -5.05
C ASP A 79 1.09 0.73 -3.71
N TYR A 80 1.81 -0.34 -3.32
CA TYR A 80 1.71 -0.93 -1.98
C TYR A 80 2.02 0.07 -0.87
N LEU A 81 3.13 0.81 -0.97
CA LEU A 81 3.50 1.85 0.00
C LEU A 81 2.47 2.97 0.05
N THR A 82 1.83 3.30 -1.08
CA THR A 82 0.74 4.28 -1.16
C THR A 82 -0.46 3.80 -0.36
N GLY A 83 -0.90 2.55 -0.57
CA GLY A 83 -1.99 1.94 0.22
C GLY A 83 -1.68 1.91 1.72
N LEU A 84 -0.48 1.46 2.07
CA LEU A 84 -0.02 1.39 3.46
C LEU A 84 0.03 2.77 4.12
N ALA A 85 0.57 3.78 3.43
CA ALA A 85 0.63 5.15 3.93
C ALA A 85 -0.76 5.74 4.19
N LEU A 86 -1.74 5.40 3.35
CA LEU A 86 -3.11 5.87 3.51
C LEU A 86 -3.76 5.33 4.79
N ILE A 87 -3.41 4.13 5.25
CA ILE A 87 -3.90 3.55 6.51
C ILE A 87 -3.08 4.03 7.71
N LEU A 88 -1.74 3.94 7.64
CA LEU A 88 -0.87 4.23 8.78
C LEU A 88 -0.89 5.69 9.23
N PHE A 89 -1.25 6.61 8.33
CA PHE A 89 -1.19 8.05 8.57
C PHE A 89 -2.57 8.72 8.60
N ILE A 90 -3.64 7.93 8.77
CA ILE A 90 -4.95 8.47 9.16
C ILE A 90 -4.75 9.20 10.51
N PRO A 91 -5.25 10.44 10.67
CA PRO A 91 -5.09 11.19 11.92
C PRO A 91 -5.53 10.40 13.16
N GLY A 92 -4.62 10.24 14.12
CA GLY A 92 -4.82 9.48 15.35
C GLY A 92 -4.40 8.00 15.27
N HIS A 93 -3.92 7.51 14.12
CA HIS A 93 -3.38 6.16 14.00
C HIS A 93 -2.07 6.04 14.81
N PRO A 94 -1.80 4.93 15.54
CA PRO A 94 -0.59 4.79 16.36
C PRO A 94 0.75 4.94 15.62
N SER A 95 0.74 4.66 14.32
CA SER A 95 1.89 4.79 13.42
C SER A 95 2.01 6.17 12.75
N GLU A 96 1.10 7.11 13.02
CA GLU A 96 1.10 8.46 12.41
C GLU A 96 2.46 9.16 12.56
N LYS A 97 3.08 8.99 13.73
CA LYS A 97 4.41 9.53 14.06
C LYS A 97 5.55 9.08 13.15
N TYR A 98 5.38 8.04 12.33
CA TYR A 98 6.39 7.55 11.39
C TYR A 98 6.27 8.14 9.98
N LYS A 99 5.35 9.09 9.77
CA LYS A 99 5.17 9.75 8.46
C LYS A 99 6.46 10.35 7.90
N GLU A 100 7.24 11.02 8.74
CA GLU A 100 8.53 11.60 8.32
C GLU A 100 9.56 10.53 7.91
N GLU A 101 9.58 9.38 8.56
CA GLU A 101 10.45 8.26 8.15
C GLU A 101 10.08 7.71 6.78
N PHE A 102 8.77 7.58 6.48
CA PHE A 102 8.31 7.19 5.15
C PHE A 102 8.65 8.25 4.11
N TYR A 103 8.51 9.54 4.43
CA TYR A 103 8.90 10.63 3.55
C TYR A 103 10.41 10.61 3.25
N LEU A 104 11.24 10.44 4.28
CA LEU A 104 12.70 10.30 4.13
C LEU A 104 13.07 9.08 3.28
N GLY A 105 12.39 7.95 3.47
CA GLY A 105 12.59 6.75 2.64
C GLY A 105 12.25 7.00 1.18
N MET A 106 11.12 7.65 0.91
CA MET A 106 10.71 8.07 -0.43
C MET A 106 11.75 8.99 -1.07
N GLN A 107 12.25 10.00 -0.34
CA GLN A 107 13.28 10.92 -0.89
C GLN A 107 14.59 10.19 -1.22
N ARG A 108 15.02 9.26 -0.38
CA ARG A 108 16.24 8.44 -0.63
C ARG A 108 16.09 7.56 -1.87
N GLY A 109 14.91 7.00 -2.09
CA GLY A 109 14.61 6.13 -3.23
C GLY A 109 14.14 6.87 -4.49
N ARG A 110 14.01 8.20 -4.47
CA ARG A 110 13.30 8.99 -5.49
C ARG A 110 13.79 8.73 -6.93
N ASN A 111 15.09 8.50 -7.12
CA ASN A 111 15.67 8.27 -8.44
C ASN A 111 15.41 6.86 -8.98
N ASN A 112 14.87 5.94 -8.17
CA ASN A 112 14.55 4.57 -8.57
C ASN A 112 13.12 4.42 -9.08
N THR A 113 12.28 5.45 -8.90
CA THR A 113 10.88 5.42 -9.31
C THR A 113 10.57 6.48 -10.36
N THR A 114 9.34 6.46 -10.88
CA THR A 114 8.83 7.46 -11.82
C THR A 114 8.33 8.70 -11.07
N LEU A 115 8.27 9.82 -11.79
CA LEU A 115 7.69 11.05 -11.26
C LEU A 115 6.23 10.89 -10.83
N LEU A 116 5.43 10.14 -11.61
CA LEU A 116 4.02 9.90 -11.31
C LEU A 116 3.85 9.14 -9.99
N SER A 117 4.64 8.08 -9.81
CA SER A 117 4.61 7.25 -8.61
C SER A 117 5.05 8.02 -7.37
N ALA A 118 6.15 8.78 -7.48
CA ALA A 118 6.65 9.63 -6.40
C ALA A 118 5.62 10.68 -5.95
N ILE A 119 4.97 11.38 -6.88
CA ILE A 119 3.91 12.36 -6.57
C ILE A 119 2.70 11.68 -5.92
N THR A 120 2.35 10.48 -6.37
CA THR A 120 1.21 9.71 -5.84
C THR A 120 1.46 9.31 -4.39
N LEU A 121 2.64 8.75 -4.09
CA LEU A 121 3.04 8.41 -2.73
C LEU A 121 3.15 9.65 -1.83
N GLU A 122 3.74 10.74 -2.33
CA GLU A 122 3.81 12.02 -1.58
C GLU A 122 2.41 12.56 -1.26
N ALA A 123 1.46 12.46 -2.18
CA ALA A 123 0.07 12.83 -1.92
C ALA A 123 -0.57 11.95 -0.83
N ALA A 124 -0.36 10.64 -0.88
CA ALA A 124 -0.85 9.70 0.13
C ALA A 124 -0.24 9.96 1.53
N LEU A 125 1.04 10.30 1.62
CA LEU A 125 1.68 10.74 2.88
C LEU A 125 1.00 11.98 3.44
N GLN A 126 0.49 12.86 2.58
CA GLN A 126 -0.31 14.02 2.97
C GLN A 126 -1.81 13.74 3.11
N GLN A 127 -2.21 12.45 3.18
CA GLN A 127 -3.61 12.02 3.29
C GLN A 127 -4.49 12.56 2.15
N ARG A 128 -3.90 12.72 0.96
CA ARG A 128 -4.60 13.07 -0.29
C ARG A 128 -4.61 11.86 -1.21
N CYS A 129 -5.79 11.47 -1.65
CA CYS A 129 -5.98 10.38 -2.60
C CYS A 129 -7.19 10.64 -3.49
N ARG A 130 -7.45 9.70 -4.42
CA ARG A 130 -8.67 9.73 -5.23
C ARG A 130 -9.90 9.58 -4.34
N GLU A 131 -11.02 10.17 -4.76
CA GLU A 131 -12.26 10.19 -3.97
C GLU A 131 -12.79 8.78 -3.65
N ASN A 132 -12.70 7.85 -4.60
CA ASN A 132 -13.12 6.46 -4.39
C ASN A 132 -12.30 5.76 -3.29
N ILE A 133 -10.98 6.00 -3.24
CA ILE A 133 -10.10 5.50 -2.18
C ILE A 133 -10.44 6.16 -0.84
N HIS A 134 -10.63 7.49 -0.83
CA HIS A 134 -11.01 8.21 0.38
C HIS A 134 -12.32 7.69 0.97
N ARG A 135 -13.33 7.44 0.12
CA ARG A 135 -14.62 6.87 0.52
C ARG A 135 -14.48 5.45 1.05
N PHE A 136 -13.55 4.66 0.49
CA PHE A 136 -13.26 3.32 1.00
C PHE A 136 -12.61 3.36 2.39
N ILE A 137 -11.62 4.23 2.60
CA ILE A 137 -11.01 4.44 3.92
C ILE A 137 -12.04 4.92 4.93
N HIS A 138 -12.98 5.79 4.53
CA HIS A 138 -14.10 6.18 5.36
C HIS A 138 -14.96 4.97 5.77
N ASN A 139 -15.26 4.04 4.85
CA ASN A 139 -16.00 2.82 5.20
C ASN A 139 -15.23 1.94 6.20
N ILE A 140 -13.90 1.84 6.08
CA ILE A 140 -13.05 1.12 7.04
C ILE A 140 -13.14 1.77 8.42
N ILE A 141 -12.96 3.08 8.48
CA ILE A 141 -12.95 3.88 9.73
C ILE A 141 -14.27 3.76 10.50
N TYR A 142 -15.40 3.80 9.79
CA TYR A 142 -16.74 3.80 10.39
C TYR A 142 -17.40 2.41 10.37
N ASP A 143 -16.64 1.38 10.02
CA ASP A 143 -17.08 -0.02 9.95
C ASP A 143 -18.38 -0.23 9.17
N ILE A 144 -18.40 0.24 7.91
CA ILE A 144 -19.55 0.18 7.00
C ILE A 144 -19.27 -0.85 5.89
N PRO A 145 -19.41 -2.17 6.15
CA PRO A 145 -19.02 -3.21 5.19
C PRO A 145 -19.98 -3.34 3.99
N GLY A 146 -21.22 -2.85 4.10
CA GLY A 146 -22.28 -3.09 3.11
C GLY A 146 -21.97 -2.66 1.67
N ASN A 147 -21.04 -1.73 1.48
CA ASN A 147 -20.60 -1.25 0.17
C ASN A 147 -19.14 -1.60 -0.16
N ALA A 148 -18.49 -2.46 0.63
CA ALA A 148 -17.06 -2.76 0.52
C ALA A 148 -16.70 -3.37 -0.85
N THR A 149 -17.43 -4.38 -1.31
CA THR A 149 -17.20 -5.03 -2.61
C THR A 149 -17.23 -4.03 -3.76
N GLN A 150 -18.26 -3.18 -3.83
CA GLN A 150 -18.35 -2.19 -4.91
C GLN A 150 -17.20 -1.16 -4.85
N ALA A 151 -16.79 -0.77 -3.65
CA ALA A 151 -15.67 0.15 -3.47
C ALA A 151 -14.34 -0.48 -3.90
N ILE A 152 -14.10 -1.75 -3.52
CA ILE A 152 -12.92 -2.52 -3.91
C ILE A 152 -12.84 -2.67 -5.42
N GLU A 153 -13.92 -3.09 -6.10
CA GLU A 153 -13.94 -3.23 -7.56
C GLU A 153 -13.64 -1.90 -8.28
N LYS A 154 -14.17 -0.77 -7.77
CA LYS A 154 -13.83 0.56 -8.30
C LYS A 154 -12.35 0.91 -8.13
N ILE A 155 -11.71 0.44 -7.07
CA ILE A 155 -10.28 0.67 -6.83
C ILE A 155 -9.44 -0.25 -7.72
N LYS A 156 -9.82 -1.53 -7.87
CA LYS A 156 -9.15 -2.49 -8.77
C LYS A 156 -9.03 -1.99 -10.21
N HIS A 157 -10.01 -1.21 -10.69
CA HIS A 157 -9.97 -0.59 -12.02
C HIS A 157 -9.01 0.61 -12.15
N ILE A 158 -8.25 0.97 -11.11
CA ILE A 158 -7.19 1.98 -11.20
C ILE A 158 -5.94 1.35 -11.83
N GLY A 159 -5.61 1.78 -13.05
CA GLY A 159 -4.44 1.26 -13.76
C GLY A 159 -4.57 -0.22 -14.11
N SER A 160 -3.45 -0.86 -14.45
CA SER A 160 -3.44 -2.30 -14.78
C SER A 160 -3.45 -3.18 -13.54
N SER A 161 -2.55 -2.93 -12.58
CA SER A 161 -2.48 -3.61 -11.28
C SER A 161 -2.39 -2.63 -10.10
N SER A 162 -2.26 -1.33 -10.37
CA SER A 162 -1.97 -0.30 -9.37
C SER A 162 -3.02 -0.25 -8.26
N GLY A 163 -4.31 -0.33 -8.62
CA GLY A 163 -5.40 -0.42 -7.66
C GLY A 163 -5.31 -1.65 -6.75
N CYS A 164 -4.98 -2.81 -7.31
CA CYS A 164 -4.81 -4.05 -6.56
C CYS A 164 -3.59 -3.99 -5.64
N ASP A 165 -2.48 -3.42 -6.10
CA ASP A 165 -1.26 -3.24 -5.31
C ASP A 165 -1.49 -2.24 -4.15
N MET A 166 -2.26 -1.17 -4.36
CA MET A 166 -2.70 -0.26 -3.29
C MET A 166 -3.59 -0.96 -2.27
N LEU A 167 -4.59 -1.72 -2.73
CA LEU A 167 -5.47 -2.50 -1.84
C LEU A 167 -4.66 -3.51 -1.03
N TYR A 168 -3.69 -4.19 -1.62
CA TYR A 168 -2.81 -5.13 -0.92
C TYR A 168 -1.97 -4.45 0.19
N GLY A 169 -1.72 -3.14 0.06
CA GLY A 169 -1.01 -2.35 1.05
C GLY A 169 -1.87 -1.86 2.23
N MET A 170 -3.20 -1.83 2.08
CA MET A 170 -4.15 -1.39 3.11
C MET A 170 -4.39 -2.48 4.15
#